data_AF-A0A9E7E8F0-F1
#
_entry.id   AF-A0A9E7E8F0-F1
#
_cell.length_a   1.000
_cell.length_b   1.000
_cell.length_c   1.000
_cell.angle_alpha   90.00
_cell.angle_beta   90.00
_cell.angle_gamma   90.00
#
_symmetry.space_group_name_H-M   'P 1'
#
loop_
_entity.id
_entity.type
_entity.pdbx_description
1 polymer ?
#
loop_
_entity_poly.entity_id
_entity_poly.type
_entity_poly.pdbx_seq_one_letter_code
_entity_poly.pdbx_strand_id
1 'polypeptide(L)'
;MTIERYMMHTKDAGISKKATEQSTQLKFEATSMPERIKFLEDHMRKLLGEDLVSSSVQELNELELQLETSLNSIKQTRRRLLLEKIARLNEEETELLKENALLRQQVKYKSEAMPKLTAIQEADLDDHASQGKNMEVDTELMIGMPGSG
;
A
#
# COMPACT_ATOMS: atom_id res chain seq x y z
N MET A 1 -56.34 -34.55 13.05
CA MET A 1 -55.45 -35.50 13.76
C MET A 1 -54.02 -35.60 13.21
N THR A 2 -53.74 -35.42 11.91
CA THR A 2 -52.35 -35.49 11.39
C THR A 2 -51.55 -34.20 11.64
N ILE A 3 -52.17 -33.04 11.46
CA ILE A 3 -51.54 -31.73 11.67
C ILE A 3 -51.22 -31.51 13.16
N GLU A 4 -52.15 -31.84 14.06
CA GLU A 4 -51.94 -31.73 15.51
C GLU A 4 -50.80 -32.63 16.02
N ARG A 5 -50.69 -33.86 15.48
CA ARG A 5 -49.59 -34.77 15.82
C ARG A 5 -48.24 -34.24 15.32
N TYR A 6 -48.20 -33.67 14.11
CA TYR A 6 -47.00 -33.03 13.57
C TYR A 6 -46.57 -31.79 14.38
N MET A 7 -47.52 -30.97 14.81
CA MET A 7 -47.26 -29.81 15.67
C MET A 7 -46.78 -30.19 17.07
N MET A 8 -47.29 -31.28 17.64
CA MET A 8 -46.81 -31.85 18.92
C MET A 8 -45.37 -32.32 18.82
N HIS A 9 -45.02 -33.10 17.78
CA HIS A 9 -43.65 -33.60 17.62
C HIS A 9 -42.63 -32.53 17.27
N THR A 10 -43.02 -31.45 16.59
CA THR A 10 -42.11 -30.32 16.30
C THR A 10 -41.89 -29.39 17.49
N LYS A 11 -42.86 -29.28 18.42
CA LYS A 11 -42.69 -28.62 19.72
C LYS A 11 -41.84 -29.46 20.70
N ASP A 12 -42.03 -30.78 20.71
CA ASP A 12 -41.29 -31.71 21.60
C ASP A 12 -39.86 -32.03 21.12
N ALA A 13 -39.56 -31.93 19.83
CA ALA A 13 -38.24 -32.27 19.27
C ALA A 13 -37.09 -31.30 19.65
N GLY A 14 -37.27 -30.42 20.65
CA GLY A 14 -36.26 -29.45 21.09
C GLY A 14 -35.97 -28.32 20.08
N ILE A 15 -36.50 -28.41 18.86
CA ILE A 15 -36.33 -27.44 17.77
C ILE A 15 -36.92 -26.08 18.15
N SER A 16 -38.12 -26.06 18.75
CA SER A 16 -38.75 -24.81 19.22
C SER A 16 -37.97 -24.16 20.35
N LYS A 17 -37.43 -24.92 21.31
CA LYS A 17 -36.59 -24.38 22.40
C LYS A 17 -35.28 -23.81 21.86
N LYS A 18 -34.59 -24.56 21.00
CA LYS A 18 -33.35 -24.11 20.36
C LYS A 18 -33.54 -22.84 19.51
N ALA A 19 -34.63 -22.75 18.75
CA ALA A 19 -34.95 -21.56 17.97
C ALA A 19 -35.26 -20.34 18.88
N THR A 20 -35.92 -20.58 20.02
CA THR A 20 -36.21 -19.53 21.00
C THR A 20 -34.93 -19.05 21.69
N GLU A 21 -34.06 -19.98 22.10
CA GLU A 21 -32.74 -19.71 22.68
C GLU A 21 -31.84 -18.93 21.71
N GLN A 22 -31.77 -19.35 20.44
CA GLN A 22 -31.04 -18.62 19.40
C GLN A 22 -31.63 -17.21 19.18
N SER A 23 -32.95 -17.07 19.16
CA SER A 23 -33.59 -15.75 19.07
C SER A 23 -33.26 -14.86 20.27
N THR A 24 -33.24 -15.43 21.49
CA THR A 24 -32.85 -14.66 22.68
C THR A 24 -31.36 -14.29 22.69
N GLN A 25 -30.50 -15.17 22.17
CA GLN A 25 -29.06 -14.93 22.08
C GLN A 25 -28.75 -13.84 21.05
N LEU A 26 -29.39 -13.88 19.87
CA LEU A 26 -29.29 -12.83 18.85
C LEU A 26 -29.84 -11.49 19.35
N LYS A 27 -30.93 -11.49 20.13
CA LYS A 27 -31.45 -10.28 20.76
C LYS A 27 -30.45 -9.70 21.76
N PHE A 28 -29.87 -10.53 22.62
CA PHE A 28 -28.86 -10.11 23.59
C PHE A 28 -27.61 -9.55 22.90
N GLU A 29 -27.15 -10.20 21.83
CA GLU A 29 -26.03 -9.73 21.01
C GLU A 29 -26.35 -8.38 20.38
N ALA A 30 -27.53 -8.24 19.76
CA ALA A 30 -27.98 -6.97 19.18
C ALA A 30 -28.09 -5.85 20.24
N THR A 31 -28.50 -6.16 21.47
CA THR A 31 -28.57 -5.17 22.55
C THR A 31 -27.20 -4.80 23.15
N SER A 32 -26.22 -5.69 23.08
CA SER A 32 -24.86 -5.46 23.63
C SER A 32 -23.88 -4.86 22.64
N MET A 33 -24.14 -5.00 21.33
CA MET A 33 -23.30 -4.40 20.28
C MET A 33 -23.12 -2.87 20.43
N PRO A 34 -24.15 -2.05 20.70
CA PRO A 34 -23.99 -0.61 20.86
C PRO A 34 -23.05 -0.22 22.01
N GLU A 35 -23.12 -0.94 23.14
CA GLU A 35 -22.22 -0.70 24.28
C GLU A 35 -20.77 -1.06 23.92
N ARG A 36 -20.58 -2.14 23.17
CA ARG A 36 -19.25 -2.56 22.70
C ARG A 36 -18.67 -1.56 21.70
N ILE A 37 -19.49 -1.02 20.78
CA ILE A 37 -19.08 0.03 19.86
C ILE A 37 -18.64 1.27 20.65
N LYS A 38 -19.49 1.74 21.58
CA LYS A 38 -19.17 2.90 22.40
C LYS A 38 -17.87 2.72 23.17
N PHE A 39 -17.67 1.56 23.80
CA PHE A 39 -16.42 1.24 24.50
C PHE A 39 -15.20 1.32 23.57
N LEU A 40 -15.29 0.80 22.35
CA LEU A 40 -14.20 0.85 21.37
C LEU A 40 -13.94 2.27 20.87
N GLU A 41 -14.98 3.06 20.63
CA GLU A 41 -14.85 4.46 20.22
C GLU A 41 -14.20 5.30 21.33
N ASP A 42 -14.63 5.12 22.58
CA ASP A 42 -14.05 5.80 23.74
C ASP A 42 -12.56 5.41 23.91
N HIS A 43 -12.24 4.13 23.75
CA HIS A 43 -10.86 3.65 23.77
C HIS A 43 -10.04 4.27 22.63
N MET A 44 -10.58 4.33 21.42
CA MET A 44 -9.90 4.91 20.26
C MET A 44 -9.60 6.40 20.48
N ARG A 45 -10.55 7.17 21.01
CA ARG A 45 -10.33 8.57 21.39
C ARG A 45 -9.18 8.72 22.39
N LYS A 46 -9.13 7.86 23.42
CA LYS A 46 -7.99 7.83 24.35
C LYS A 46 -6.66 7.55 23.64
N LEU A 47 -6.60 6.56 22.74
CA LEU A 47 -5.40 6.29 21.93
C LEU A 47 -4.96 7.47 21.06
N LEU A 48 -5.89 8.33 20.65
CA LEU A 48 -5.64 9.56 19.91
C LEU A 48 -5.23 10.74 20.82
N GLY A 49 -5.18 10.54 22.14
CA GLY A 49 -4.85 11.57 23.11
C GLY A 49 -6.04 12.44 23.53
N GLU A 50 -7.27 12.03 23.20
CA GLU A 50 -8.50 12.73 23.53
C GLU A 50 -9.12 12.19 24.83
N ASP A 51 -9.97 12.99 25.50
CA ASP A 51 -10.75 12.61 26.69
C ASP A 51 -9.95 12.02 27.89
N LEU A 52 -8.64 12.27 27.95
CA LEU A 52 -7.72 11.70 28.95
C LEU A 52 -7.90 12.21 30.38
N VAL A 53 -8.63 13.32 30.57
CA VAL A 53 -8.84 13.94 31.90
C VAL A 53 -9.52 12.97 32.89
N SER A 54 -10.33 12.05 32.36
CA SER A 54 -11.03 11.03 33.14
C SER A 54 -10.21 9.75 33.38
N SER A 55 -9.04 9.62 32.76
CA SER A 55 -8.22 8.41 32.86
C SER A 55 -7.37 8.40 34.13
N SER A 56 -7.24 7.21 34.71
CA SER A 56 -6.36 7.00 35.85
C SER A 56 -4.89 7.00 35.41
N VAL A 57 -3.97 7.21 36.37
CA VAL A 57 -2.52 7.14 36.10
C VAL A 57 -2.12 5.77 35.56
N GLN A 58 -2.74 4.70 36.06
CA GLN A 58 -2.48 3.35 35.57
C GLN A 58 -2.92 3.18 34.12
N GLU A 59 -4.14 3.63 33.78
CA GLU A 59 -4.64 3.59 32.40
C GLU A 59 -3.73 4.38 31.44
N LEU A 60 -3.25 5.55 31.85
CA LEU A 60 -2.36 6.36 31.04
C LEU A 60 -1.02 5.67 30.80
N ASN A 61 -0.44 5.01 31.81
CA ASN A 61 0.80 4.25 31.65
C ASN A 61 0.62 3.04 30.72
N GLU A 62 -0.51 2.33 30.81
CA GLU A 62 -0.83 1.23 29.92
C GLU A 62 -1.00 1.71 28.46
N LEU A 63 -1.66 2.85 28.28
CA LEU A 63 -1.85 3.49 26.98
C LEU A 63 -0.51 3.92 26.36
N GLU A 64 0.36 4.55 27.15
CA GLU A 64 1.69 4.97 26.72
C GLU A 64 2.53 3.77 26.27
N LEU A 65 2.57 2.71 27.07
CA LEU A 65 3.30 1.49 26.74
C LEU A 65 2.77 0.84 25.44
N GLN A 66 1.45 0.80 25.26
CA GLN A 66 0.84 0.26 24.04
C GLN A 66 1.19 1.10 22.81
N LEU A 67 1.15 2.43 22.92
CA LEU A 67 1.51 3.34 21.84
C LEU A 67 3.01 3.25 21.51
N GLU A 68 3.88 3.22 22.51
CA GLU A 68 5.32 3.07 22.31
C GLU A 68 5.66 1.76 21.58
N THR A 69 5.09 0.65 22.07
CA THR A 69 5.34 -0.69 21.52
C THR A 69 4.86 -0.80 20.06
N SER A 70 3.64 -0.32 19.79
CA SER A 70 3.08 -0.36 18.44
C SER A 70 3.83 0.56 17.49
N LEU A 71 4.22 1.77 17.92
CA LEU A 71 5.02 2.70 17.13
C LEU A 71 6.39 2.12 16.80
N ASN A 72 7.05 1.47 17.76
CA ASN A 72 8.32 0.79 17.53
C ASN A 72 8.17 -0.33 16.48
N SER A 73 7.13 -1.15 16.61
CA SER A 73 6.81 -2.22 15.65
C SER A 73 6.56 -1.68 14.23
N ILE A 74 5.84 -0.58 14.10
CA ILE A 74 5.60 0.11 12.82
C ILE A 74 6.92 0.62 12.23
N LYS A 75 7.75 1.30 13.04
CA LYS A 75 9.06 1.81 12.61
C LYS A 75 9.99 0.69 12.15
N GLN A 76 10.03 -0.42 12.88
CA GLN A 76 10.82 -1.60 12.52
C GLN A 76 10.35 -2.20 11.19
N THR A 77 9.03 -2.37 11.03
CA THR A 77 8.45 -2.90 9.79
C THR A 77 8.75 -1.99 8.60
N ARG A 78 8.56 -0.67 8.76
CA ARG A 78 8.88 0.32 7.72
C ARG A 78 10.35 0.29 7.35
N ARG A 79 11.25 0.23 8.33
CA ARG A 79 12.70 0.13 8.10
C ARG A 79 13.04 -1.14 7.31
N ARG A 80 12.49 -2.29 7.72
CA ARG A 80 12.72 -3.56 7.03
C ARG A 80 12.29 -3.48 5.56
N LEU A 81 11.09 -2.98 5.28
CA LEU A 81 10.57 -2.85 3.92
C LEU A 81 11.41 -1.89 3.06
N LEU A 82 11.87 -0.78 3.64
CA LEU A 82 12.74 0.17 2.93
C LEU A 82 14.09 -0.45 2.60
N LEU A 83 14.73 -1.14 3.55
CA LEU A 83 16.00 -1.84 3.32
C LEU A 83 15.86 -2.93 2.24
N GLU A 84 14.76 -3.68 2.26
CA GLU A 84 14.45 -4.67 1.23
C GLU A 84 14.25 -4.02 -0.16
N LYS A 85 13.61 -2.85 -0.22
CA LYS A 85 13.48 -2.11 -1.49
C LYS A 85 14.82 -1.58 -1.98
N ILE A 86 15.66 -1.06 -1.10
CA ILE A 86 17.02 -0.60 -1.45
C ILE A 86 17.85 -1.77 -1.99
N ALA A 87 17.83 -2.92 -1.32
CA ALA A 87 18.57 -4.10 -1.76
C ALA A 87 18.17 -4.55 -3.17
N ARG A 88 16.86 -4.63 -3.45
CA ARG A 88 16.35 -4.99 -4.79
C ARG A 88 16.75 -3.99 -5.86
N LEU A 89 16.68 -2.69 -5.56
CA LEU A 89 17.08 -1.65 -6.52
C LEU A 89 18.59 -1.69 -6.81
N ASN A 90 19.41 -1.96 -5.80
CA ASN A 90 20.85 -2.11 -6.00
C ASN A 90 21.18 -3.35 -6.86
N GLU A 91 20.46 -4.46 -6.67
CA GLU A 91 20.63 -5.65 -7.51
C GLU A 91 20.27 -5.33 -8.97
N GLU A 92 19.10 -4.71 -9.19
CA GLU A 92 18.65 -4.27 -10.51
C GLU A 92 19.65 -3.30 -11.17
N GLU A 93 20.17 -2.32 -10.42
CA GLU A 93 21.22 -1.42 -10.90
C GLU A 93 22.46 -2.18 -11.36
N THR A 94 22.92 -3.17 -10.58
CA THR A 94 24.11 -3.95 -10.96
C THR A 94 23.88 -4.81 -12.19
N GLU A 95 22.68 -5.37 -12.38
CA GLU A 95 22.33 -6.14 -13.57
C GLU A 95 22.29 -5.25 -14.80
N LEU A 96 21.62 -4.10 -14.71
CA LEU A 96 21.55 -3.13 -15.80
C LEU A 96 22.93 -2.59 -16.18
N LEU A 97 23.80 -2.32 -15.22
CA LEU A 97 25.18 -1.89 -15.50
C LEU A 97 25.97 -2.96 -16.27
N LYS A 98 25.82 -4.25 -15.90
CA LYS A 98 26.46 -5.36 -16.62
C LYS A 98 25.92 -5.49 -18.04
N GLU A 99 24.60 -5.43 -18.22
CA GLU A 99 23.97 -5.50 -19.54
C GLU A 99 24.40 -4.31 -20.41
N ASN A 100 24.40 -3.10 -19.86
CA ASN A 100 24.80 -1.90 -20.58
C ASN A 100 26.28 -1.97 -21.02
N ALA A 101 27.16 -2.48 -20.17
CA ALA A 101 28.56 -2.71 -20.52
C ALA A 101 28.72 -3.71 -21.68
N LEU A 102 27.96 -4.82 -21.64
CA LEU A 102 27.96 -5.82 -22.71
C LEU A 102 27.46 -5.24 -24.03
N LEU A 103 26.36 -4.48 -24.01
CA LEU A 103 25.80 -3.83 -25.20
C LEU A 103 26.78 -2.81 -25.80
N ARG A 104 27.43 -1.98 -24.97
CA ARG A 104 28.47 -1.04 -25.43
C ARG A 104 29.63 -1.77 -26.10
N GLN A 105 30.05 -2.90 -25.54
CA GLN A 105 31.10 -3.72 -26.14
C GLN A 105 30.66 -4.30 -27.50
N GLN A 106 29.44 -4.82 -27.61
CA GLN A 106 28.90 -5.33 -28.87
C GLN A 106 28.79 -4.25 -29.95
N VAL A 107 28.34 -3.04 -29.59
CA VAL A 107 28.28 -1.90 -30.51
C VAL A 107 29.68 -1.54 -31.01
N LYS A 108 30.66 -1.50 -30.10
CA LYS A 108 32.07 -1.24 -30.46
C LYS A 108 32.58 -2.28 -31.47
N TYR A 109 32.41 -3.57 -31.19
CA TYR A 109 32.81 -4.63 -32.12
C TYR A 109 32.13 -4.53 -33.50
N LYS A 110 30.82 -4.24 -33.54
CA LYS A 110 30.11 -4.05 -34.82
C LYS A 110 30.59 -2.83 -35.60
N SER A 111 30.93 -1.74 -34.90
CA SER A 111 31.50 -0.53 -35.52
C SER A 111 32.92 -0.73 -36.04
N GLU A 112 33.69 -1.64 -35.44
CA GLU A 112 35.05 -1.99 -35.85
C GLU A 112 35.07 -3.09 -36.94
N ALA A 113 34.04 -3.95 -37.00
CA ALA A 113 33.92 -5.03 -37.97
C ALA A 113 33.30 -4.62 -39.32
N MET A 114 32.62 -3.47 -39.39
CA MET A 114 32.25 -2.86 -40.68
C MET A 114 33.38 -1.96 -41.16
N PRO A 115 33.89 -2.13 -42.40
CA PRO A 115 34.85 -1.17 -42.94
C PRO A 115 34.17 0.20 -43.00
N LYS A 116 34.80 1.22 -42.38
CA LYS A 116 34.40 2.61 -42.59
C LYS A 116 34.38 2.85 -44.09
N LEU A 117 33.21 3.07 -44.66
CA LEU A 117 33.08 3.59 -46.01
C LEU A 117 33.48 5.08 -45.93
N THR A 118 34.79 5.32 -45.96
CA THR A 118 35.37 6.66 -46.12
C THR A 118 35.20 7.10 -47.57
N ALA A 119 34.32 8.07 -47.77
CA ALA A 119 34.40 9.17 -48.73
C ALA A 119 33.19 10.06 -48.41
N ILE A 120 33.33 11.31 -47.97
CA ILE A 120 33.67 12.44 -48.83
C ILE A 120 34.47 13.50 -48.05
N GLN A 121 35.65 13.76 -48.59
CA GLN A 121 36.45 14.99 -48.69
C GLN A 121 36.70 15.87 -47.44
N GLU A 122 37.97 15.83 -47.04
CA GLU A 122 38.72 16.97 -46.54
C GLU A 122 38.55 18.18 -47.49
N ALA A 123 38.03 19.28 -46.96
CA ALA A 123 38.28 20.62 -47.46
C ALA A 123 38.53 21.51 -46.24
N ASP A 124 39.59 22.29 -46.36
CA ASP A 124 40.29 23.03 -45.32
C ASP A 124 39.45 24.10 -44.59
N LEU A 125 39.83 24.32 -43.32
CA LEU A 125 39.89 25.59 -42.56
C LEU A 125 38.72 26.58 -42.67
N ASP A 126 37.94 26.76 -41.59
CA ASP A 126 37.98 28.02 -40.82
C ASP A 126 37.05 28.01 -39.59
N ASP A 127 37.60 28.62 -38.53
CA ASP A 127 36.99 29.01 -37.27
C ASP A 127 35.81 29.96 -37.51
N HIS A 128 34.60 29.65 -37.03
CA HIS A 128 33.65 30.65 -36.53
C HIS A 128 32.53 30.04 -35.68
N ALA A 129 32.44 30.60 -34.48
CA ALA A 129 31.44 30.46 -33.45
C ALA A 129 29.96 30.50 -33.90
N SER A 130 29.14 29.82 -33.09
CA SER A 130 27.74 30.15 -32.76
C SER A 130 26.67 30.02 -33.85
N GLN A 131 25.90 28.93 -33.81
CA GLN A 131 24.44 29.06 -33.88
C GLN A 131 23.73 27.85 -33.28
N GLY A 132 23.42 27.97 -31.99
CA GLY A 132 22.41 27.13 -31.36
C GLY A 132 21.06 27.39 -32.03
N LYS A 133 20.47 26.36 -32.63
CA LYS A 133 19.05 26.33 -32.96
C LYS A 133 18.42 25.23 -32.13
N ASN A 134 18.14 25.55 -30.87
CA ASN A 134 17.21 24.78 -30.05
C ASN A 134 15.83 24.96 -30.69
N MET A 135 15.29 23.92 -31.34
CA MET A 135 13.85 23.87 -31.59
C MET A 135 13.18 23.53 -30.26
N GLU A 136 12.69 24.57 -29.60
CA GLU A 136 11.78 24.46 -28.46
C GLU A 136 10.44 23.96 -29.00
N VAL A 137 10.07 22.73 -28.64
CA VAL A 137 8.75 22.16 -28.92
C VAL A 137 7.92 22.27 -27.66
N ASP A 138 6.97 23.20 -27.65
CA ASP A 138 5.97 23.31 -26.59
C ASP A 138 5.07 22.08 -26.61
N THR A 139 5.30 21.16 -25.67
CA THR A 139 4.34 20.10 -25.37
C THR A 139 3.42 20.60 -24.25
N GLU A 140 2.19 20.98 -24.59
CA GLU A 140 1.15 21.23 -23.60
C GLU A 140 0.80 19.91 -22.87
N LEU A 141 1.31 19.75 -21.64
CA LEU A 141 0.95 18.65 -20.77
C LEU A 141 -0.33 19.02 -20.00
N MET A 142 -1.50 18.63 -20.50
CA MET A 142 -2.75 18.77 -19.73
C MET A 142 -2.80 17.73 -18.59
N ILE A 143 -2.41 18.14 -17.39
CA ILE A 143 -2.67 17.39 -16.16
C ILE A 143 -4.03 17.83 -15.61
N GLY A 144 -5.09 17.15 -16.02
CA GLY A 144 -6.44 17.35 -15.50
C GLY A 144 -7.15 16.02 -15.27
N MET A 145 -7.74 15.85 -14.09
CA MET A 145 -8.60 14.70 -13.76
C MET A 145 -9.91 14.83 -14.56
N PRO A 146 -10.29 13.88 -15.41
CA PRO A 146 -11.53 13.99 -16.18
C PRO A 146 -12.74 13.88 -15.25
N GLY A 147 -13.46 15.00 -15.15
CA GLY A 147 -14.88 15.12 -14.81
C GLY A 147 -15.45 14.22 -13.70
N SER A 148 -15.64 14.79 -12.51
CA SER A 148 -16.78 14.45 -11.67
C SER A 148 -18.00 15.24 -12.16
N GLY A 149 -18.87 14.58 -12.91
CA GLY A 149 -20.22 15.01 -13.25
C GLY A 149 -21.20 13.90 -12.91
#